data_AF-A0A528MTD8-F1
#
_entry.id   AF-A0A528MTD8-F1
#
_cell.length_a   1.000
_cell.length_b   1.000
_cell.length_c   1.000
_cell.angle_alpha   90.00
_cell.angle_beta   90.00
_cell.angle_gamma   90.00
#
_symmetry.space_group_name_H-M   'P 1'
#
loop_
_entity.id
_entity.type
_entity.pdbx_description
1 polymer ?
#
loop_
_entity_poly.entity_id
_entity_poly.type
_entity_poly.pdbx_seq_one_letter_code
_entity_poly.pdbx_strand_id
1 'polypeptide(L)'
;PAITTKFWFTHGSDRLDSGNEVRWEWRMYGVSTPVTVSEIVRNEKIVMQWSDPPTTVVWTFTEMPGGTTFVEVRNFGFAGSPDEQVKQAIGSTDGFALVLAGAKAWLEQGLTLGLIGDRHPKGVPTD
;
A
#
# COMPACT_ATOMS: atom_id res chain seq x y z
N PRO A 1 -7.67 2.82 10.29
CA PRO A 1 -7.93 4.12 9.61
C PRO A 1 -9.21 4.11 8.77
N ALA A 2 -9.96 5.22 8.69
CA ALA A 2 -11.27 5.23 8.03
C ALA A 2 -11.22 5.25 6.49
N ILE A 3 -10.19 5.88 5.90
CA ILE A 3 -10.10 6.12 4.45
C ILE A 3 -9.29 5.05 3.73
N THR A 4 -8.06 4.76 4.18
CA THR A 4 -7.19 3.76 3.52
C THR A 4 -7.78 2.35 3.56
N THR A 5 -8.71 2.08 4.49
CA THR A 5 -9.43 0.79 4.52
C THR A 5 -10.44 0.61 3.38
N LYS A 6 -10.71 1.66 2.61
CA LYS A 6 -11.62 1.60 1.46
C LYS A 6 -10.96 1.08 0.18
N PHE A 7 -9.63 1.07 0.12
CA PHE A 7 -8.91 0.72 -1.12
C PHE A 7 -7.59 -0.04 -0.92
N TRP A 8 -7.10 -0.23 0.30
CA TRP A 8 -5.78 -0.85 0.53
C TRP A 8 -5.82 -2.09 1.43
N PHE A 9 -6.21 -1.97 2.70
CA PHE A 9 -6.24 -3.05 3.67
C PHE A 9 -7.59 -3.10 4.39
N THR A 10 -7.95 -4.22 5.01
CA THR A 10 -9.29 -4.34 5.65
C THR A 10 -9.36 -3.70 7.03
N HIS A 11 -8.25 -3.72 7.77
CA HIS A 11 -8.15 -3.13 9.09
C HIS A 11 -6.74 -2.60 9.34
N GLY A 12 -6.64 -1.53 10.11
CA GLY A 12 -5.38 -0.99 10.59
C GLY A 12 -5.52 -0.57 12.04
N SER A 13 -4.57 -0.97 12.88
CA SER A 13 -4.63 -0.79 14.33
C SER A 13 -4.68 0.67 14.77
N ASP A 14 -4.03 1.57 14.02
CA ASP A 14 -4.00 3.00 14.30
C ASP A 14 -3.74 3.81 13.02
N ARG A 15 -3.67 5.14 13.13
CA ARG A 15 -3.17 6.06 12.10
C ARG A 15 -1.64 6.03 12.03
N LEU A 16 -1.11 6.30 10.84
CA LEU A 16 0.32 6.37 10.60
C LEU A 16 1.02 7.53 11.34
N ASP A 17 0.27 8.58 11.72
CA ASP A 17 0.77 9.74 12.48
C ASP A 17 0.67 9.56 14.01
N SER A 18 0.35 8.35 14.49
CA SER A 18 0.25 8.06 15.93
C SER A 18 1.60 8.03 16.66
N GLY A 19 2.71 7.89 15.93
CA GLY A 19 4.05 7.68 16.49
C GLY A 19 4.32 6.25 16.98
N ASN A 20 3.33 5.35 16.89
CA ASN A 20 3.46 3.95 17.25
C ASN A 20 3.64 3.07 16.01
N GLU A 21 4.12 1.83 16.20
CA GLU A 21 4.01 0.79 15.17
C GLU A 21 2.53 0.52 14.86
N VAL A 22 2.19 0.48 13.58
CA VAL A 22 0.83 0.21 13.10
C VAL A 22 0.79 -1.18 12.47
N ARG A 23 -0.25 -1.96 12.78
CA ARG A 23 -0.50 -3.24 12.12
C ARG A 23 -1.58 -3.08 11.05
N TRP A 24 -1.29 -3.51 9.84
CA TRP A 24 -2.28 -3.64 8.76
C TRP A 24 -2.69 -5.09 8.56
N GLU A 25 -3.97 -5.30 8.30
CA GLU A 25 -4.57 -6.62 8.14
C GLU A 25 -5.37 -6.71 6.83
N TRP A 26 -5.15 -7.80 6.12
CA TRP A 26 -5.97 -8.29 5.02
C TRP A 26 -6.73 -9.52 5.51
N ARG A 27 -7.80 -9.28 6.28
CA ARG A 27 -8.59 -10.32 6.95
C ARG A 27 -9.20 -11.31 5.97
N MET A 28 -9.50 -10.89 4.74
CA MET A 28 -9.96 -11.79 3.68
C MET A 28 -8.93 -12.87 3.32
N TYR A 29 -7.65 -12.60 3.57
CA TYR A 29 -6.52 -13.51 3.33
C TYR A 29 -5.92 -14.09 4.61
N GLY A 30 -6.35 -13.62 5.79
CA GLY A 30 -5.74 -14.01 7.06
C GLY A 30 -4.29 -13.52 7.23
N VAL A 31 -3.89 -12.47 6.51
CA VAL A 31 -2.52 -11.93 6.51
C VAL A 31 -2.47 -10.59 7.25
N SER A 32 -1.36 -10.33 7.94
CA SER A 32 -1.08 -9.03 8.55
C SER A 32 0.40 -8.66 8.43
N THR A 33 0.71 -7.36 8.47
CA THR A 33 2.09 -6.85 8.51
C THR A 33 2.21 -5.73 9.53
N PRO A 34 3.31 -5.66 10.30
CA PRO A 34 3.67 -4.43 11.00
C PRO A 34 4.12 -3.38 9.97
N VAL A 35 3.92 -2.12 10.33
CA VAL A 35 4.33 -0.93 9.58
C VAL A 35 4.89 0.07 10.57
N THR A 36 6.13 0.49 10.33
CA THR A 36 6.82 1.49 11.13
C THR A 36 7.03 2.74 10.28
N VAL A 37 6.62 3.89 10.79
CA VAL A 37 6.74 5.16 10.08
C VAL A 37 7.98 5.89 10.57
N SER A 38 8.89 6.22 9.65
CA SER A 38 10.07 7.00 9.98
C SER A 38 9.88 8.49 9.74
N GLU A 39 8.99 8.89 8.82
CA GLU A 39 8.75 10.30 8.51
C GLU A 39 7.36 10.52 7.92
N ILE A 40 6.68 11.59 8.38
CA ILE A 40 5.50 12.16 7.72
C ILE A 40 5.70 13.66 7.60
N VAL A 41 5.67 14.15 6.36
CA VAL A 41 5.56 15.57 6.04
C VAL A 41 4.17 15.77 5.44
N ARG A 42 3.34 16.53 6.15
CA ARG A 42 1.92 16.70 5.80
C ARG A 42 1.79 17.17 4.35
N ASN A 43 0.96 16.48 3.57
CA ASN A 43 0.67 16.74 2.15
C ASN A 43 1.87 16.62 1.20
N GLU A 44 3.01 16.11 1.64
CA GLU A 44 4.23 16.08 0.82
C GLU A 44 4.85 14.69 0.76
N LYS A 45 5.01 14.01 1.91
CA LYS A 45 5.80 12.78 1.98
C LYS A 45 5.40 11.87 3.12
N ILE A 46 5.45 10.56 2.88
CA ILE A 46 5.40 9.52 3.91
C ILE A 46 6.54 8.53 3.66
N VAL A 47 7.37 8.27 4.67
CA VAL A 47 8.40 7.23 4.64
C VAL A 47 8.06 6.20 5.69
N MET A 48 7.94 4.94 5.26
CA MET A 48 7.57 3.83 6.13
C MET A 48 8.37 2.56 5.78
N GLN A 49 8.46 1.66 6.73
CA GLN A 49 8.97 0.31 6.56
C GLN A 49 7.85 -0.70 6.77
N TRP A 50 7.83 -1.74 5.94
CA TRP A 50 6.84 -2.82 5.98
C TRP A 50 7.43 -4.11 5.40
N SER A 51 6.67 -5.21 5.45
CA SER A 51 7.10 -6.55 4.99
C SER A 51 8.13 -7.23 5.90
N ASP A 52 8.40 -8.50 5.62
CA ASP A 52 9.46 -9.31 6.24
C ASP A 52 10.23 -10.08 5.14
N PRO A 53 11.55 -9.83 4.94
CA PRO A 53 12.35 -8.78 5.57
C PRO A 53 11.83 -7.35 5.31
N PRO A 54 12.08 -6.39 6.21
CA PRO A 54 11.58 -5.02 6.04
C PRO A 54 12.12 -4.34 4.78
N THR A 55 11.21 -3.76 4.00
CA THR A 55 11.53 -2.88 2.86
C THR A 55 11.04 -1.47 3.15
N THR A 56 11.70 -0.47 2.56
CA THR A 56 11.32 0.93 2.71
C THR A 56 10.39 1.34 1.57
N VAL A 57 9.30 2.01 1.92
CA VAL A 57 8.35 2.61 0.99
C VAL A 57 8.32 4.12 1.21
N VAL A 58 8.51 4.87 0.13
CA VAL A 58 8.37 6.32 0.10
C VAL A 58 7.18 6.68 -0.76
N TRP A 59 6.24 7.39 -0.17
CA TRP A 59 5.15 8.07 -0.86
C TRP A 59 5.52 9.54 -1.00
N THR A 60 5.40 10.09 -2.20
CA THR A 60 5.51 11.52 -2.45
C THR A 60 4.21 12.03 -3.06
N PHE A 61 3.83 13.22 -2.64
CA PHE A 61 2.62 13.91 -3.08
C PHE A 61 3.06 15.24 -3.67
N THR A 62 2.95 15.38 -4.98
CA THR A 62 3.29 16.61 -5.70
C THR A 62 2.01 17.32 -6.10
N GLU A 63 1.84 18.56 -5.64
CA GLU A 63 0.75 19.41 -6.09
C GLU A 63 0.88 19.67 -7.60
N MET A 64 -0.23 19.51 -8.31
CA MET A 64 -0.32 19.69 -9.75
C MET A 64 -1.39 20.72 -10.09
N PRO A 65 -1.32 21.38 -11.27
CA PRO A 65 -2.32 22.34 -11.69
C PRO A 65 -3.77 21.82 -11.61
N GLY A 66 -4.72 22.73 -11.37
CA GLY A 66 -6.14 22.38 -11.29
C GLY A 66 -6.56 21.68 -9.99
N GLY A 67 -5.77 21.82 -8.92
CA GLY A 67 -6.06 21.18 -7.63
C GLY A 67 -5.90 19.66 -7.66
N THR A 68 -5.03 19.16 -8.53
CA THR A 68 -4.74 17.73 -8.68
C THR A 68 -3.44 17.36 -7.96
N THR A 69 -3.17 16.07 -7.80
CA THR A 69 -1.96 15.59 -7.11
C THR A 69 -1.36 14.44 -7.91
N PHE A 70 -0.06 14.54 -8.18
CA PHE A 70 0.73 13.40 -8.63
C PHE A 70 1.23 12.63 -7.41
N VAL A 71 0.93 11.33 -7.37
CA VAL A 71 1.34 10.45 -6.28
C VAL A 71 2.34 9.45 -6.84
N GLU A 72 3.54 9.43 -6.27
CA GLU A 72 4.58 8.45 -6.60
C GLU A 72 4.84 7.55 -5.39
N VAL A 73 5.00 6.26 -5.66
CA VAL A 73 5.38 5.25 -4.68
C VAL A 73 6.69 4.61 -5.10
N ARG A 74 7.68 4.65 -4.22
CA ARG A 74 8.97 4.01 -4.42
C ARG A 74 9.18 2.98 -3.33
N ASN A 75 9.43 1.73 -3.71
CA ASN A 75 9.75 0.66 -2.77
C ASN A 75 11.13 0.07 -3.08
N PHE A 76 11.99 -0.01 -2.07
CA PHE A 76 13.37 -0.45 -2.21
C PHE A 76 13.85 -1.19 -0.95
N GLY A 77 15.01 -1.84 -1.06
CA GLY A 77 15.58 -2.67 0.01
C GLY A 77 15.15 -4.14 -0.05
N PHE A 78 14.72 -4.63 -1.22
CA PHE A 78 14.40 -6.05 -1.41
C PHE A 78 15.60 -6.94 -1.09
N ALA A 79 15.35 -8.04 -0.36
CA ALA A 79 16.38 -8.96 0.12
C ALA A 79 16.40 -10.27 -0.67
N GLY A 80 17.46 -11.06 -0.50
CA GLY A 80 17.63 -12.36 -1.16
C GLY A 80 18.47 -12.29 -2.45
N SER A 81 18.40 -13.34 -3.25
CA SER A 81 19.04 -13.45 -4.57
C SER A 81 18.47 -12.45 -5.58
N PRO A 82 19.17 -12.18 -6.70
CA PRO A 82 18.66 -11.28 -7.73
C PRO A 82 17.27 -11.65 -8.25
N ASP A 83 16.99 -12.93 -8.48
CA ASP A 83 15.68 -13.39 -8.96
C ASP A 83 14.57 -13.17 -7.91
N GLU A 84 14.88 -13.40 -6.64
CA GLU A 84 13.94 -13.13 -5.53
C GLU A 84 13.65 -11.63 -5.40
N GLN A 85 14.67 -10.78 -5.56
CA GLN A 85 14.50 -9.33 -5.53
C GLN A 85 13.64 -8.83 -6.70
N VAL A 86 13.86 -9.35 -7.91
CA VAL A 86 13.04 -9.03 -9.08
C VAL A 86 11.58 -9.47 -8.86
N LYS A 87 11.36 -10.68 -8.35
CA LYS A 87 10.01 -11.18 -8.04
C LYS A 87 9.30 -10.31 -7.00
N GLN A 88 10.00 -9.90 -5.96
CA GLN A 88 9.47 -8.97 -4.94
C GLN A 88 9.14 -7.60 -5.54
N ALA A 89 10.02 -7.03 -6.36
CA ALA A 89 9.80 -5.74 -7.01
C ALA A 89 8.58 -5.76 -7.94
N ILE A 90 8.41 -6.83 -8.73
CA ILE A 90 7.22 -7.03 -9.59
C ILE A 90 5.96 -7.13 -8.74
N GLY A 91 5.96 -7.98 -7.70
CA GLY A 91 4.81 -8.15 -6.81
C GLY A 91 4.43 -6.86 -6.07
N SER A 92 5.42 -6.10 -5.62
CA SER A 92 5.23 -4.79 -4.98
C SER A 92 4.65 -3.77 -5.96
N THR A 93 5.18 -3.72 -7.18
CA THR A 93 4.66 -2.84 -8.25
C THR A 93 3.21 -3.16 -8.59
N ASP A 94 2.87 -4.43 -8.76
CA ASP A 94 1.49 -4.89 -9.00
C ASP A 94 0.55 -4.49 -7.85
N GLY A 95 0.96 -4.76 -6.60
CA GLY A 95 0.19 -4.40 -5.42
C GLY A 95 -0.07 -2.89 -5.29
N PHE A 96 0.98 -2.06 -5.40
CA PHE A 96 0.83 -0.60 -5.28
C PHE A 96 0.05 0.02 -6.44
N ALA A 97 0.15 -0.52 -7.65
CA ALA A 97 -0.67 -0.08 -8.77
C ALA A 97 -2.17 -0.25 -8.48
N LEU A 98 -2.57 -1.40 -7.90
CA LEU A 98 -3.96 -1.64 -7.48
C LEU A 98 -4.40 -0.69 -6.36
N VAL A 99 -3.53 -0.42 -5.39
CA VAL A 99 -3.80 0.54 -4.31
C VAL A 99 -4.05 1.94 -4.88
N LEU A 100 -3.19 2.41 -5.80
CA LEU A 100 -3.34 3.73 -6.43
C LEU A 100 -4.61 3.82 -7.28
N ALA A 101 -4.93 2.78 -8.04
CA ALA A 101 -6.18 2.72 -8.82
C ALA A 101 -7.42 2.78 -7.91
N GLY A 102 -7.42 2.02 -6.81
CA GLY A 102 -8.50 2.04 -5.81
C GLY A 102 -8.60 3.39 -5.09
N ALA A 103 -7.46 4.00 -4.74
CA ALA A 103 -7.41 5.32 -4.12
C ALA A 103 -8.00 6.39 -5.04
N LYS A 104 -7.64 6.39 -6.32
CA LYS A 104 -8.18 7.32 -7.33
C LYS A 104 -9.70 7.20 -7.45
N ALA A 105 -10.21 5.99 -7.61
CA ALA A 105 -11.67 5.75 -7.71
C ALA A 105 -12.43 6.19 -6.45
N TRP A 106 -11.86 5.93 -5.27
CA TRP A 106 -12.48 6.34 -4.01
C TRP A 106 -12.45 7.87 -3.83
N LEU A 107 -11.30 8.51 -4.04
CA LEU A 107 -11.13 9.95 -3.80
C LEU A 107 -11.87 10.82 -4.80
N GLU A 108 -11.96 10.40 -6.07
CA GLU A 108 -12.59 11.20 -7.12
C GLU A 108 -14.07 10.88 -7.35
N GLN A 109 -14.50 9.65 -7.05
CA GLN A 109 -15.84 9.16 -7.42
C GLN A 109 -16.60 8.53 -6.24
N GLY A 110 -15.98 8.36 -5.08
CA GLY A 110 -16.59 7.70 -3.93
C GLY A 110 -16.84 6.20 -4.15
N LEU A 111 -16.18 5.57 -5.13
CA LEU A 111 -16.38 4.17 -5.48
C LEU A 111 -15.34 3.27 -4.79
N THR A 112 -15.81 2.17 -4.21
CA THR A 112 -14.95 1.08 -3.74
C THR A 112 -14.90 -0.01 -4.82
N LEU A 113 -13.74 -0.19 -5.44
CA LEU A 113 -13.58 -1.13 -6.57
C LEU A 113 -13.30 -2.58 -6.16
N GLY A 114 -13.00 -2.87 -4.89
CA GLY A 114 -12.71 -4.25 -4.45
C GLY A 114 -11.35 -4.83 -4.89
N LEU A 115 -10.54 -4.09 -5.65
CA LEU A 115 -9.32 -4.57 -6.33
C LEU A 115 -8.40 -5.46 -5.48
N ILE A 116 -8.10 -5.05 -4.25
CA ILE A 116 -7.18 -5.81 -3.38
C ILE A 116 -7.80 -7.13 -2.93
N GLY A 117 -9.11 -7.16 -2.65
CA GLY A 117 -9.82 -8.38 -2.24
C GLY A 117 -10.02 -9.37 -3.39
N ASP A 118 -10.08 -8.88 -4.62
CA ASP A 118 -10.30 -9.71 -5.81
C ASP A 118 -8.99 -10.24 -6.42
N ARG A 119 -7.83 -9.73 -5.96
CA ARG A 119 -6.50 -10.10 -6.48
C ARG A 119 -6.14 -11.57 -6.29
N HIS A 120 -6.68 -12.21 -5.25
CA HIS A 120 -6.50 -13.64 -4.97
C HIS A 120 -7.86 -14.31 -4.72
N PRO A 121 -8.65 -14.56 -5.78
CA PRO A 121 -9.96 -15.17 -5.63
C PRO A 121 -9.83 -16.61 -5.14
N LYS A 122 -10.82 -17.05 -4.35
CA LYS A 122 -10.94 -18.46 -3.97
C LYS A 122 -11.50 -19.26 -5.15
N GLY A 123 -10.93 -20.43 -5.40
CA GLY A 123 -11.45 -21.37 -6.41
C GLY A 123 -11.03 -21.10 -7.85
N VAL A 124 -9.95 -20.33 -8.07
CA VAL A 124 -9.31 -20.26 -9.39
C VAL A 124 -8.80 -21.66 -9.74
N PRO A 125 -9.19 -22.24 -10.90
CA PRO A 125 -8.66 -23.52 -11.34
C PRO A 125 -7.14 -23.47 -11.44
N THR A 126 -6.47 -24.46 -10.88
CA THR A 126 -5.04 -24.68 -11.11
C THR A 126 -4.90 -25.62 -12.29
N ASP A 127 -4.26 -25.16 -13.36
CA ASP A 127 -3.79 -26.02 -14.44
C ASP A 127 -2.66 -26.95 -13.96
#